data_AF-A0A9X9AAL6-F1
#
_entry.id   AF-A0A9X9AAL6-F1
#
_cell.length_a   1.000
_cell.length_b   1.000
_cell.length_c   1.000
_cell.angle_alpha   90.00
_cell.angle_beta   90.00
_cell.angle_gamma   90.00
#
_symmetry.space_group_name_H-M   'P 1'
#
loop_
_entity.id
_entity.type
_entity.pdbx_description
1 polymer ?
#
loop_
_entity_poly.entity_id
_entity_poly.type
_entity_poly.pdbx_seq_one_letter_code
_entity_poly.pdbx_strand_id
1 'polypeptide(L)' 'VTEYCKKGSLVGITGRIQTSNYDDEQGKRIYRTEVVIESITFLERRREGAS' A
#
# COMPACT_ATOMS: atom_id res chain seq x y z
N VAL A 1 7.52 -1.46 11.26
CA VAL A 1 6.98 -0.93 9.97
C VAL A 1 5.98 0.20 10.18
N THR A 2 5.07 0.10 11.15
CA THR A 2 4.07 1.14 11.48
C THR A 2 4.63 2.47 12.00
N GLU A 3 5.91 2.56 12.37
CA GLU A 3 6.49 3.79 12.89
C GLU A 3 6.78 4.87 11.82
N TYR A 4 6.85 4.51 10.54
CA TYR A 4 7.36 5.41 9.50
C TYR A 4 6.29 5.96 8.54
N CYS A 5 5.11 5.34 8.47
CA CYS A 5 3.97 5.80 7.66
C CYS A 5 2.80 6.19 8.56
N LYS A 6 2.38 7.45 8.53
CA LYS A 6 1.13 7.90 9.14
C LYS A 6 0.06 8.04 8.05
N LYS A 7 -1.21 7.95 8.43
CA LYS A 7 -2.33 8.23 7.52
C LYS A 7 -2.13 9.64 6.92
N GLY A 8 -2.08 9.72 5.59
CA GLY A 8 -1.86 10.98 4.86
C GLY A 8 -0.39 11.28 4.49
N SER A 9 0.56 10.42 4.84
CA SER A 9 1.92 10.45 4.30
C SER A 9 1.92 10.08 2.83
N LEU A 10 2.69 10.81 2.02
CA LEU A 10 2.93 10.43 0.63
C LEU A 10 4.12 9.46 0.59
N VAL A 11 3.93 8.31 -0.04
CA VAL A 11 4.95 7.26 -0.15
C VAL A 11 4.95 6.69 -1.54
N GLY A 12 6.15 6.50 -2.09
CA GLY A 12 6.39 5.65 -3.25
C GLY A 12 6.65 4.22 -2.79
N ILE A 13 6.06 3.25 -3.47
CA ILE A 13 6.23 1.82 -3.18
C ILE A 13 6.72 1.16 -4.47
N THR A 14 7.78 0.36 -4.37
CA THR A 14 8.23 -0.53 -5.45
C THR A 14 8.15 -1.96 -4.96
N GLY A 15 7.61 -2.83 -5.79
CA GLY A 15 7.33 -4.21 -5.42
C GLY A 15 6.60 -4.95 -6.54
N ARG A 16 6.02 -6.09 -6.18
CA ARG A 16 5.33 -6.98 -7.13
C ARG A 16 3.87 -7.13 -6.77
N ILE A 17 3.03 -7.16 -7.79
CA ILE A 17 1.61 -7.46 -7.63
C ILE A 17 1.45 -8.97 -7.51
N GLN A 18 0.68 -9.39 -6.51
CA GLN A 18 0.26 -10.77 -6.32
C GLN A 18 -1.26 -10.82 -6.31
N THR A 19 -1.84 -11.63 -7.18
CA THR A 19 -3.28 -11.87 -7.18
C THR A 19 -3.54 -13.24 -6.59
N SER A 20 -4.33 -13.29 -5.53
CA SER A 20 -4.87 -14.50 -4.93
C SER A 20 -6.39 -14.51 -5.06
N ASN A 21 -7.00 -15.67 -4.90
CA ASN A 21 -8.45 -15.78 -4.82
C ASN A 21 -8.81 -16.87 -3.82
N TYR A 22 -9.89 -16.64 -3.08
CA TYR A 22 -10.42 -17.60 -2.12
C TYR A 22 -11.95 -17.59 -2.18
N ASP A 23 -12.57 -18.70 -1.81
CA ASP A 23 -14.01 -18.80 -1.67
C ASP A 23 -14.40 -18.43 -0.24
N ASP A 24 -15.34 -17.50 -0.11
CA ASP A 24 -15.94 -17.14 1.18
C ASP A 24 -16.91 -18.26 1.64
N GLU A 25 -17.36 -18.23 2.89
CA GLU A 25 -18.23 -19.29 3.48
C GLU A 25 -19.54 -19.51 2.70
N GLN A 26 -19.94 -18.55 1.87
CA GLN A 26 -21.12 -18.60 1.00
C GLN A 26 -20.81 -19.09 -0.42
N GLY A 27 -19.61 -19.58 -0.70
CA GLY A 27 -19.18 -20.08 -2.02
C GLY A 27 -18.91 -18.97 -3.06
N LYS A 28 -18.77 -17.72 -2.62
CA LYS A 28 -18.45 -16.60 -3.49
C LYS A 28 -16.94 -16.50 -3.65
N ARG A 29 -16.46 -16.56 -4.90
CA ARG A 29 -15.04 -16.34 -5.22
C ARG A 29 -14.66 -14.87 -5.05
N ILE A 30 -13.77 -14.60 -4.11
CA ILE A 30 -13.20 -13.28 -3.83
C ILE A 30 -11.82 -13.18 -4.47
N TYR A 31 -11.61 -12.15 -5.28
CA TYR A 31 -10.31 -11.83 -5.88
C TYR A 31 -9.58 -10.84 -4.99
N ARG A 32 -8.37 -11.21 -4.59
CA ARG A 32 -7.51 -10.41 -3.73
C ARG A 32 -6.29 -9.98 -4.51
N THR A 33 -6.12 -8.69 -4.67
CA THR A 33 -4.90 -8.12 -5.26
C THR A 33 -4.08 -7.53 -4.13
N GLU A 34 -2.90 -8.11 -3.90
CA GLU A 34 -1.95 -7.71 -2.88
C GLU A 34 -0.69 -7.16 -3.55
N VAL A 35 0.03 -6.28 -2.87
CA VAL A 35 1.32 -5.76 -3.32
C VAL A 35 2.37 -6.21 -2.31
N VAL A 36 3.30 -7.05 -2.77
CA VAL A 36 4.47 -7.46 -1.99
C VAL A 36 5.55 -6.41 -2.18
N ILE A 37 5.93 -5.76 -1.09
CA ILE A 37 6.80 -4.58 -1.11
C ILE A 37 8.27 -5.00 -1.08
N GLU A 38 9.06 -4.53 -2.05
CA GLU A 38 10.52 -4.67 -2.07
C GLU A 38 11.20 -3.43 -1.47
N SER A 39 10.69 -2.22 -1.75
CA SER A 39 11.19 -0.98 -1.17
C SER A 39 10.12 0.10 -1.00
N ILE A 40 10.35 1.00 -0.04
CA ILE A 40 9.48 2.15 0.27
C ILE A 40 10.32 3.42 0.20
N THR A 41 9.84 4.39 -0.55
CA THR A 41 10.39 5.74 -0.62
C THR A 41 9.43 6.70 0.07
N PHE A 42 9.89 7.36 1.13
CA PHE A 42 9.10 8.40 1.79
C PHE A 42 9.21 9.69 0.99
N LEU A 43 8.08 10.15 0.46
CA LEU A 43 8.01 11.39 -0.28
C LEU A 43 7.45 12.44 0.68
N GLU A 44 8.30 13.30 1.22
CA GLU A 44 7.79 14.44 1.99
C GLU A 44 7.01 15.36 1.06
N ARG A 45 5.76 15.69 1.41
CA ARG A 45 5.07 16.80 0.77
C ARG A 45 5.88 18.04 1.10
N ARG A 46 6.39 18.75 0.08
CA ARG A 46 6.90 20.11 0.23
C ARG A 46 5.82 20.87 0.99
N ARG A 47 6.08 21.17 2.27
CA ARG A 47 5.13 21.88 3.13
C ARG A 47 4.77 23.17 2.39
N GLU A 48 3.50 23.31 2.04
CA GLU A 48 2.91 24.61 1.73
C GLU A 48 3.03 25.43 3.02
N GLY A 49 4.13 26.17 3.09
CA GLY A 49 4.60 26.93 4.25
C GLY A 49 5.91 27.66 3.92
N ALA A 50 6.17 27.88 2.63
CA ALA A 50 7.12 28.87 2.14
C ALA A 50 6.32 29.98 1.46
N SER A 51 5.49 30.67 2.25
CA SER A 51 5.06 32.07 2.17
C SER A 51 4.26 32.39 3.43
#